data_AF-K2K6F5-F1
#
_entry.id   AF-K2K6F5-F1
#
_cell.length_a   1.000
_cell.length_b   1.000
_cell.length_c   1.000
_cell.angle_alpha   90.00
_cell.angle_beta   90.00
_cell.angle_gamma   90.00
#
_symmetry.space_group_name_H-M   'P 1'
#
loop_
_entity.id
_entity.type
_entity.pdbx_description
1 polymer ?
#
loop_
_entity_poly.entity_id
_entity_poly.type
_entity_poly.pdbx_seq_one_letter_code
_entity_poly.pdbx_strand_id
1 'polypeptide(L)'
;MTAVGKLCPVPGCEGIQKPGKLMCLPHWRRVPKPLKDAVWETWRAYEAAAKDRRSYSDPDRSNEFFVRRRAYRFAADQAVKAVSPPTEGD
;
A
#
# COMPACT_ATOMS: atom_id res chain seq x y z
N MET A 1 2.21 21.77 -15.22
CA MET A 1 2.69 21.01 -14.04
C MET A 1 2.21 19.57 -14.17
N THR A 2 2.99 18.69 -14.80
CA THR A 2 2.63 17.28 -14.96
C THR A 2 2.83 16.60 -13.62
N ALA A 3 1.76 16.15 -12.97
CA ALA A 3 1.88 15.36 -11.74
C ALA A 3 2.62 14.07 -12.07
N VAL A 4 3.87 13.95 -11.61
CA VAL A 4 4.65 12.71 -11.70
C VAL A 4 4.01 11.71 -10.73
N GLY A 5 3.01 10.99 -11.21
CA GLY A 5 2.50 9.81 -10.54
C GLY A 5 3.32 8.58 -10.92
N LYS A 6 3.29 7.56 -10.08
CA LYS A 6 3.95 6.28 -10.39
C LYS A 6 3.04 5.45 -11.29
N LEU A 7 3.60 4.55 -12.08
CA LEU A 7 2.78 3.56 -12.79
C LEU A 7 2.03 2.67 -11.78
N CYS A 8 0.84 2.23 -12.16
CA CYS A 8 0.06 1.28 -11.38
C CYS A 8 0.88 -0.02 -11.22
N PRO A 9 0.96 -0.60 -10.01
CA PRO A 9 1.73 -1.82 -9.77
C PRO A 9 1.09 -3.09 -10.37
N VAL A 10 -0.14 -2.98 -10.89
CA VAL A 10 -0.82 -4.11 -11.55
C VAL A 10 -0.19 -4.35 -12.93
N PRO A 11 0.30 -5.56 -13.22
CA PRO A 11 0.90 -5.89 -14.52
C PRO A 11 -0.04 -5.57 -15.68
N GLY A 12 0.50 -4.96 -16.73
CA GLY A 12 -0.28 -4.54 -17.91
C GLY A 12 -1.15 -3.30 -17.71
N CYS A 13 -1.11 -2.64 -16.55
CA CYS A 13 -1.82 -1.39 -16.33
C CYS A 13 -0.94 -0.16 -16.61
N GLU A 14 -1.35 0.66 -17.58
CA GLU A 14 -0.71 1.94 -17.89
C GLU A 14 -1.26 3.11 -17.05
N GLY A 15 -2.16 2.82 -16.11
CA GLY A 15 -2.78 3.81 -15.25
C GLY A 15 -1.78 4.44 -14.29
N ILE A 16 -2.02 5.69 -13.92
CA ILE A 16 -1.16 6.43 -12.99
C ILE A 16 -1.69 6.35 -11.56
N GLN A 17 -0.83 5.91 -10.64
CA GLN A 17 -0.99 6.03 -9.20
C GLN A 17 -0.73 7.48 -8.77
N LYS A 18 -1.74 8.13 -8.19
CA LYS A 18 -1.57 9.45 -7.56
C LYS A 18 -0.68 9.33 -6.31
N PRO A 19 0.09 10.38 -5.96
CA PRO A 19 0.88 10.39 -4.73
C PRO A 19 0.05 10.00 -3.50
N GLY A 20 0.60 9.11 -2.67
CA GLY A 20 -0.08 8.61 -1.47
C GLY A 20 -1.21 7.60 -1.73
N LYS A 21 -1.44 7.18 -2.98
CA LYS A 21 -2.34 6.07 -3.31
C LYS A 21 -1.55 4.80 -3.57
N LEU A 22 -2.23 3.66 -3.47
CA LEU A 22 -1.62 2.33 -3.58
C LEU A 22 -1.66 1.79 -5.02
N MET A 23 -2.66 2.16 -5.79
CA MET A 23 -2.80 1.80 -7.21
C MET A 23 -3.71 2.83 -7.91
N CYS A 24 -3.92 2.67 -9.22
CA CYS A 24 -4.91 3.50 -9.92
C CYS A 24 -6.33 3.22 -9.41
N LEU A 25 -7.21 4.21 -9.52
CA LEU A 25 -8.58 4.13 -9.00
C LEU A 25 -9.40 2.94 -9.57
N PRO A 26 -9.32 2.59 -10.87
CA PRO A 26 -10.01 1.43 -11.41
C PRO A 26 -9.61 0.12 -10.72
N HIS A 27 -8.32 -0.14 -10.56
CA HIS A 27 -7.84 -1.35 -9.86
C HIS A 27 -8.21 -1.34 -8.39
N TRP A 28 -8.12 -0.18 -7.73
CA TRP A 28 -8.53 -0.09 -6.33
C TRP A 28 -10.00 -0.45 -6.14
N ARG A 29 -10.89 -0.04 -7.06
CA ARG A 29 -12.31 -0.39 -7.00
C ARG A 29 -12.54 -1.90 -7.16
N ARG A 30 -11.71 -2.60 -7.92
CA ARG A 30 -11.77 -4.06 -8.12
C ARG A 30 -11.28 -4.89 -6.93
N VAL A 31 -10.50 -4.31 -6.02
CA VAL A 31 -10.03 -5.02 -4.82
C VAL A 31 -11.23 -5.49 -3.96
N PRO A 32 -11.27 -6.75 -3.51
CA PRO A 32 -12.29 -7.24 -2.59
C PRO A 32 -12.37 -6.41 -1.30
N LYS A 33 -13.57 -6.24 -0.75
CA LYS A 33 -13.79 -5.46 0.48
C LYS A 33 -12.91 -5.90 1.66
N PRO A 34 -12.75 -7.21 1.96
CA PRO A 34 -11.91 -7.64 3.08
C PRO A 34 -10.44 -7.19 2.93
N LEU A 35 -9.91 -7.20 1.69
CA LEU A 35 -8.55 -6.75 1.43
C LEU A 35 -8.43 -5.22 1.48
N LYS A 36 -9.45 -4.48 1.02
CA LYS A 36 -9.52 -3.02 1.21
C LYS A 36 -9.46 -2.66 2.69
N ASP A 37 -10.26 -3.33 3.51
CA ASP A 37 -10.34 -3.08 4.94
C ASP A 37 -8.99 -3.40 5.63
N ALA A 38 -8.37 -4.54 5.31
CA ALA A 38 -7.04 -4.90 5.83
C ALA A 38 -5.95 -3.87 5.45
N VAL A 39 -5.96 -3.36 4.22
CA VAL A 39 -5.06 -2.28 3.79
C VAL A 39 -5.30 -1.01 4.59
N TRP A 40 -6.57 -0.64 4.81
CA TRP A 40 -6.93 0.56 5.58
C TRP A 40 -6.51 0.45 7.05
N GLU A 41 -6.71 -0.70 7.68
CA GLU A 41 -6.33 -0.94 9.07
C GLU A 41 -4.81 -0.86 9.25
N THR A 42 -4.06 -1.57 8.40
CA THR A 42 -2.60 -1.57 8.45
C THR A 42 -2.01 -0.21 8.09
N TRP A 43 -2.62 0.52 7.15
CA TRP A 43 -2.22 1.89 6.83
C TRP A 43 -2.41 2.84 8.01
N ARG A 44 -3.54 2.77 8.71
CA ARG A 44 -3.79 3.61 9.91
C ARG A 44 -2.78 3.33 11.02
N ALA A 45 -2.46 2.06 11.27
CA ALA A 45 -1.45 1.70 12.26
C ALA A 45 -0.04 2.18 11.87
N TYR A 46 0.32 2.06 10.59
CA TYR A 46 1.57 2.58 10.07
C TYR A 46 1.66 4.11 10.16
N GLU A 47 0.59 4.82 9.81
CA GLU A 47 0.55 6.28 9.88
C GLU A 47 0.68 6.80 11.32
N ALA A 48 0.05 6.11 12.28
CA ALA A 48 0.20 6.40 13.71
C ALA A 48 1.66 6.23 14.17
N ALA A 49 2.28 5.08 13.87
CA ALA A 49 3.68 4.83 14.21
C ALA A 49 4.65 5.82 13.52
N ALA A 50 4.34 6.26 12.30
CA ALA A 50 5.12 7.26 11.59
C ALA A 50 5.06 8.65 12.23
N LYS A 51 3.90 9.02 12.79
CA LYS A 51 3.72 10.26 13.56
C LYS A 51 4.49 10.19 14.87
N ASP A 52 4.44 9.04 15.53
CA ASP A 52 5.06 8.78 16.83
C ASP A 52 6.60 8.77 16.78
N ARG A 53 7.19 8.25 15.69
CA ARG A 53 8.65 8.22 15.44
C ARG A 53 9.33 9.60 15.48
N ARG A 54 8.58 10.70 15.36
CA ARG A 54 9.16 12.07 15.45
C ARG A 54 9.71 12.40 16.84
N SER A 55 9.38 11.62 17.87
CA SER A 55 10.05 11.65 19.17
C SER A 55 11.31 10.76 19.13
N TYR A 56 12.47 11.36 18.91
CA TYR A 56 13.69 10.68 18.44
C TYR A 56 14.40 9.76 19.47
N SER A 57 13.96 9.73 20.73
CA SER A 57 14.75 9.13 21.81
C SER A 57 14.45 7.65 22.12
N ASP A 58 13.46 7.02 21.48
CA ASP A 58 13.01 5.67 21.82
C ASP A 58 13.24 4.66 20.67
N PRO A 59 14.17 3.69 20.83
CA PRO A 59 14.45 2.68 19.81
C PRO A 59 13.31 1.67 19.61
N ASP A 60 12.45 1.42 20.61
CA ASP A 60 11.33 0.49 20.49
C ASP A 60 10.25 1.05 19.52
N ARG A 61 9.98 2.36 19.62
CA ARG A 61 9.10 3.08 18.69
C ARG A 61 9.60 3.05 17.25
N SER A 62 10.93 3.11 17.05
CA SER A 62 11.52 2.97 15.72
C SER A 62 11.31 1.56 15.14
N ASN A 63 11.40 0.51 15.97
CA ASN A 63 11.10 -0.85 15.55
C ASN A 63 9.63 -1.03 15.20
N GLU A 64 8.71 -0.50 16.02
CA GLU A 64 7.27 -0.54 15.75
C GLU A 64 6.96 0.07 14.37
N PHE A 65 7.56 1.21 14.02
CA PHE A 65 7.40 1.81 12.70
C PHE A 65 7.72 0.82 11.56
N PHE A 66 8.82 0.07 11.65
CA PHE A 66 9.19 -0.91 10.62
C PHE A 66 8.22 -2.09 10.57
N VAL A 67 7.76 -2.57 11.73
CA VAL A 67 6.76 -3.65 11.83
C VAL A 67 5.45 -3.23 11.17
N ARG A 68 4.92 -2.06 11.52
CA ARG A 68 3.67 -1.55 10.92
C ARG A 68 3.83 -1.29 9.43
N ARG A 69 4.97 -0.77 8.99
CA ARG A 69 5.28 -0.58 7.57
C ARG A 69 5.29 -1.89 6.80
N ARG A 70 5.86 -2.96 7.37
CA ARG A 70 5.88 -4.29 6.75
C ARG A 70 4.46 -4.87 6.64
N ALA A 71 3.64 -4.74 7.69
CA ALA A 71 2.25 -5.18 7.67
C ALA A 71 1.43 -4.47 6.58
N TYR A 72 1.57 -3.15 6.46
CA TYR A 72 0.93 -2.38 5.40
C TYR A 72 1.37 -2.82 4.00
N ARG A 73 2.68 -3.05 3.79
CA ARG A 73 3.20 -3.55 2.52
C ARG A 73 2.64 -4.92 2.16
N PHE A 74 2.60 -5.83 3.12
CA PHE A 74 2.02 -7.16 2.89
C PHE A 74 0.54 -7.06 2.47
N ALA A 75 -0.27 -6.26 3.17
CA ALA A 75 -1.67 -6.04 2.79
C ALA A 75 -1.79 -5.39 1.40
N ALA A 76 -0.89 -4.45 1.07
CA ALA A 76 -0.84 -3.82 -0.25
C ALA A 76 -0.56 -4.82 -1.36
N ASP A 77 0.43 -5.70 -1.17
CA ASP A 77 0.80 -6.71 -2.15
C ASP A 77 -0.33 -7.71 -2.37
N GLN A 78 -1.03 -8.11 -1.31
CA GLN A 78 -2.24 -8.96 -1.43
C GLN A 78 -3.34 -8.27 -2.24
N ALA A 79 -3.56 -6.97 -2.03
CA ALA A 79 -4.54 -6.20 -2.80
C ALA A 79 -4.15 -6.10 -4.29
N VAL A 80 -2.87 -5.94 -4.61
CA VAL A 80 -2.36 -5.94 -6.00
C VAL A 80 -2.52 -7.32 -6.62
N LYS A 81 -2.12 -8.38 -5.93
CA LYS A 81 -2.25 -9.77 -6.39
C LYS A 81 -3.70 -10.12 -6.71
N ALA A 82 -4.64 -9.69 -5.86
CA ALA A 82 -6.07 -9.98 -6.03
C ALA A 82 -6.70 -9.35 -7.28
N VAL A 83 -6.10 -8.32 -7.86
CA VAL A 83 -6.60 -7.64 -9.07
C VAL A 83 -5.67 -7.79 -10.27
N SER A 84 -4.55 -8.49 -10.09
CA SER A 84 -3.63 -8.81 -11.17
C SER A 84 -4.20 -9.98 -11.97
N PRO A 85 -4.11 -9.95 -13.32
CA PRO A 85 -4.50 -11.11 -14.12
C PRO A 85 -3.65 -12.33 -13.73
N PRO A 86 -4.19 -13.56 -13.81
CA PRO A 86 -3.35 -14.74 -13.71
C PRO A 86 -2.28 -14.64 -14.80
N THR A 87 -1.02 -14.82 -14.42
CA THR A 87 0.07 -14.91 -15.39
C THR A 87 -0.15 -16.19 -16.19
N GLU A 88 -0.72 -16.10 -17.39
CA GLU A 88 -0.77 -17.22 -18.33
C GLU A 88 0.66 -17.53 -18.77
N GLY A 89 1.17 -18.69 -18.35
CA GLY A 89 2.54 -19.13 -18.59
C GLY A 89 3.00 -20.18 -17.58
N ASP A 90 2.35 -21.34 -17.60
CA ASP A 90 2.92 -22.64 -17.19
C ASP A 90 2.89 -23.54 -18.43
#